data_AF-A0A0F9N9W6-F1
#
_entry.id   AF-A0A0F9N9W6-F1
#
_cell.length_a   1.000
_cell.length_b   1.000
_cell.length_c   1.000
_cell.angle_alpha   90.00
_cell.angle_beta   90.00
_cell.angle_gamma   90.00
#
_symmetry.space_group_name_H-M   'P 1'
#
loop_
_entity.id
_entity.type
_entity.pdbx_description
1 polymer ?
#
loop_
_entity_poly.entity_id
_entity_poly.type
_entity_poly.pdbx_seq_one_letter_code
_entity_poly.pdbx_strand_id
1 'polypeptide(L)'
;MAVCKWFNQNMTSSSTISCNQSIDFPDGKTEQPIPYEGTNKRCHDCNIKRGGIHHPGCDMEICPRCSGQLISCGCLDKEDE
;
A
#
# COMPACT_ATOMS: atom_id res chain seq x y z
N MET A 1 -3.09 -9.67 14.21
CA MET A 1 -3.96 -8.57 13.74
C MET A 1 -3.08 -7.33 13.62
N ALA A 2 -2.89 -6.81 12.41
CA ALA A 2 -2.07 -5.63 12.19
C ALA A 2 -2.94 -4.37 12.36
N VAL A 3 -2.52 -3.47 13.25
CA VAL A 3 -3.19 -2.18 13.50
C VAL A 3 -2.49 -1.14 12.64
N CYS A 4 -3.24 -0.42 11.82
CA CYS A 4 -2.70 0.69 11.04
C CYS A 4 -2.31 1.82 11.98
N LYS A 5 -1.02 2.17 11.99
CA LYS A 5 -0.46 3.23 12.85
C LYS A 5 -1.07 4.62 12.59
N TRP A 6 -1.62 4.86 11.39
CA TRP A 6 -2.24 6.14 11.01
C TRP A 6 -3.69 6.31 11.47
N PHE A 7 -4.46 5.23 11.59
CA PHE A 7 -5.88 5.29 11.98
C PHE A 7 -6.19 4.64 13.33
N ASN A 8 -5.19 4.06 13.99
CA ASN A 8 -5.30 3.29 15.23
C ASN A 8 -6.44 2.23 15.18
N GLN A 9 -6.67 1.68 13.98
CA GLN A 9 -7.70 0.69 13.70
C GLN A 9 -7.07 -0.54 13.07
N ASN A 10 -7.69 -1.69 13.32
CA ASN A 10 -7.31 -2.96 12.71
C ASN A 10 -7.45 -2.86 11.19
N MET A 11 -6.45 -3.30 10.43
CA MET A 11 -6.45 -3.27 8.96
C MET A 11 -7.58 -4.10 8.34
N THR A 12 -8.19 -5.01 9.11
CA THR A 12 -9.37 -5.77 8.70
C THR A 12 -10.70 -5.04 8.92
N SER A 13 -10.68 -3.89 9.60
CA SER A 13 -11.89 -3.12 9.90
C SER A 13 -12.56 -2.62 8.61
N SER A 14 -13.88 -2.82 8.50
CA SER A 14 -14.66 -2.35 7.36
C SER A 14 -14.67 -0.82 7.20
N SER A 15 -14.23 -0.11 8.24
CA SER A 15 -14.17 1.36 8.34
C SER A 15 -12.94 1.97 7.67
N THR A 16 -12.00 1.18 7.16
CA THR A 16 -10.81 1.71 6.47
C THR A 16 -11.19 2.23 5.09
N ILE A 17 -10.96 3.54 4.85
CA ILE A 17 -11.33 4.24 3.60
C ILE A 17 -10.09 4.53 2.73
N SER A 18 -8.94 4.83 3.34
CA SER A 18 -7.62 4.99 2.69
C SER A 18 -6.54 4.98 3.78
N CYS A 19 -5.38 4.42 3.51
CA CYS A 19 -4.24 4.47 4.42
C CYS A 19 -2.94 4.70 3.66
N ASN A 20 -2.06 5.51 4.26
CA ASN A 20 -0.87 6.09 3.65
C ASN A 20 -1.16 6.93 2.39
N GLN A 21 -0.49 8.07 2.26
CA GLN A 21 -0.68 8.99 1.12
C GLN A 21 0.54 9.03 0.20
N SER A 22 1.67 8.45 0.64
CA SER A 22 2.96 8.61 -0.02
C SER A 22 3.89 7.42 0.23
N ILE A 23 4.66 7.04 -0.80
CA ILE A 23 5.70 6.02 -0.73
C ILE A 23 7.06 6.72 -0.84
N ASP A 24 7.90 6.57 0.18
CA ASP A 24 9.27 7.10 0.20
C ASP A 24 10.24 6.07 -0.38
N PHE A 25 10.93 6.45 -1.45
CA PHE A 25 11.92 5.63 -2.13
C PHE A 25 13.34 5.91 -1.61
N PRO A 26 14.25 4.93 -1.73
CA PRO A 26 15.63 5.06 -1.26
C PRO A 26 16.42 6.19 -1.95
N ASP A 27 16.01 6.61 -3.15
CA ASP A 27 16.60 7.76 -3.86
C ASP A 27 16.15 9.12 -3.33
N GLY A 28 15.39 9.15 -2.22
CA GLY A 28 14.87 10.36 -1.59
C GLY A 28 13.65 10.93 -2.31
N LYS A 29 13.09 10.23 -3.30
CA LYS A 29 11.85 10.64 -3.97
C LYS A 29 10.64 10.06 -3.26
N THR A 30 9.58 10.85 -3.24
CA THR A 30 8.28 10.44 -2.70
C THR A 30 7.27 10.38 -3.84
N GLU A 31 6.67 9.22 -4.05
CA GLU A 31 5.65 9.02 -5.10
C GLU A 31 4.28 8.72 -4.48
N GLN A 32 3.23 8.94 -5.27
CA GLN A 32 1.87 8.61 -4.84
C GLN A 32 1.59 7.12 -5.08
N PRO A 33 0.99 6.43 -4.09
CA PRO A 33 0.58 5.05 -4.23
C PRO A 33 -0.57 4.91 -5.24
N ILE A 34 -0.60 3.78 -5.94
CA ILE A 34 -1.65 3.48 -6.90
C ILE A 34 -2.92 3.02 -6.14
N PRO A 35 -4.10 3.64 -6.40
CA PRO A 35 -5.35 3.19 -5.80
C PRO A 35 -5.72 1.76 -6.17
N TYR A 36 -6.39 1.06 -5.26
CA TYR A 36 -6.87 -0.29 -5.48
C TYR A 36 -7.97 -0.31 -6.55
N GLU A 37 -7.67 -0.87 -7.72
CA GLU A 37 -8.61 -1.03 -8.85
C GLU A 37 -8.93 -2.51 -9.17
N GLY A 38 -8.83 -3.40 -8.17
CA GLY A 38 -9.13 -4.81 -8.37
C GLY A 38 -10.61 -5.12 -8.63
N THR A 39 -10.89 -6.34 -9.10
CA THR A 39 -12.25 -6.80 -9.46
C THR A 39 -13.20 -6.82 -8.26
N ASN A 40 -12.67 -7.13 -7.07
CA ASN A 40 -13.46 -7.15 -5.84
C ASN A 40 -13.70 -5.72 -5.32
N LYS A 41 -14.87 -5.49 -4.70
CA LYS A 41 -15.20 -4.19 -4.07
C LYS A 41 -14.21 -3.79 -2.98
N ARG A 42 -13.54 -4.76 -2.37
CA ARG A 42 -12.49 -4.58 -1.36
C ARG A 42 -11.30 -5.48 -1.64
N CYS A 43 -10.10 -5.02 -1.29
CA CYS A 43 -8.90 -5.85 -1.28
C CYS A 43 -9.09 -7.01 -0.31
N HIS A 44 -8.71 -8.22 -0.69
CA HIS A 44 -8.88 -9.39 0.16
C HIS A 44 -7.85 -9.47 1.31
N ASP A 45 -6.74 -8.74 1.18
CA ASP A 45 -5.66 -8.74 2.17
C ASP A 45 -5.87 -7.62 3.21
N CYS A 46 -5.96 -6.36 2.75
CA CYS A 46 -6.07 -5.20 3.63
C CYS A 46 -7.49 -4.59 3.72
N ASN A 47 -8.50 -5.24 3.14
CA ASN A 47 -9.92 -4.82 3.17
C ASN A 47 -10.23 -3.41 2.63
N ILE A 48 -9.28 -2.75 1.94
CA ILE A 48 -9.49 -1.40 1.41
C ILE A 48 -10.54 -1.39 0.30
N LYS A 49 -11.42 -0.40 0.29
CA LYS A 49 -12.41 -0.25 -0.78
C LYS A 49 -11.73 0.10 -2.11
N ARG A 50 -12.32 -0.34 -3.22
CA ARG A 50 -11.93 0.09 -4.56
C ARG A 50 -11.87 1.62 -4.67
N GLY A 51 -10.80 2.13 -5.28
CA GLY A 51 -10.43 3.54 -5.33
C GLY A 51 -9.71 4.07 -4.08
N GLY A 52 -9.58 3.25 -3.04
CA GLY A 52 -8.81 3.58 -1.83
C GLY A 52 -7.33 3.19 -1.97
N ILE A 53 -6.49 3.79 -1.14
CA ILE A 53 -5.06 3.49 -1.08
C ILE A 53 -4.79 2.31 -0.14
N HIS A 54 -3.95 1.38 -0.61
CA HIS A 54 -3.50 0.23 0.18
C HIS A 54 -2.71 0.65 1.40
N HIS A 55 -2.79 -0.15 2.47
CA HIS A 55 -1.87 0.05 3.58
C HIS A 55 -0.44 -0.38 3.18
N PRO A 56 0.59 0.27 3.73
CA PRO A 56 1.96 -0.16 3.52
C PRO A 56 2.16 -1.61 3.94
N GLY A 57 2.75 -2.38 3.04
CA GLY A 57 3.01 -3.80 3.27
C GLY A 57 1.85 -4.72 2.88
N CYS A 58 0.80 -4.21 2.22
CA CYS A 58 -0.26 -5.05 1.66
C CYS A 58 0.28 -5.85 0.46
N ASP A 59 -0.06 -7.14 0.40
CA ASP A 59 0.35 -8.02 -0.71
C ASP A 59 -0.25 -7.59 -2.05
N MET A 60 -1.33 -6.81 -2.04
CA MET A 60 -2.00 -6.32 -3.25
C MET A 60 -1.58 -4.91 -3.65
N GLU A 61 -0.69 -4.26 -2.90
CA GLU A 61 -0.19 -2.93 -3.21
C GLU A 61 0.72 -2.96 -4.44
N ILE A 62 0.48 -2.04 -5.38
CA ILE A 62 1.23 -1.94 -6.64
C ILE A 62 2.25 -0.80 -6.54
N CYS A 63 3.48 -1.09 -6.96
CA CYS A 63 4.56 -0.13 -7.01
C CYS A 63 4.34 0.90 -8.14
N PRO A 64 4.37 2.22 -7.86
CA PRO A 64 4.26 3.24 -8.90
C PRO A 64 5.47 3.31 -9.85
N ARG A 65 6.61 2.72 -9.50
CA ARG A 65 7.83 2.74 -10.33
C ARG A 65 7.86 1.64 -11.38
N CYS A 66 7.54 0.42 -10.99
CA CYS A 66 7.70 -0.77 -11.84
C CYS A 66 6.38 -1.49 -12.13
N SER A 67 5.26 -1.02 -11.56
CA SER A 67 3.94 -1.65 -11.67
C SER A 67 3.86 -3.10 -11.14
N GLY A 68 4.91 -3.56 -10.45
CA GLY A 68 4.94 -4.85 -9.74
C GLY A 68 4.35 -4.75 -8.33
N GLN A 69 4.38 -5.86 -7.60
CA GLN A 69 3.97 -5.90 -6.19
C GLN A 69 4.96 -5.09 -5.33
N LEU A 70 4.50 -4.05 -4.62
CA LEU A 70 5.39 -3.10 -3.93
C LEU A 70 6.31 -3.81 -2.93
N ILE A 71 5.79 -4.77 -2.17
CA ILE A 71 6.56 -5.51 -1.16
C ILE A 71 7.65 -6.43 -1.73
N SER A 72 7.59 -6.76 -3.02
CA SER A 72 8.50 -7.73 -3.68
C SER A 72 9.26 -7.13 -4.86
N CYS A 73 9.04 -5.86 -5.17
CA CYS A 73 9.56 -5.24 -6.38
C CYS A 73 11.03 -4.83 -6.32
N GLY A 74 11.62 -4.81 -5.12
CA GLY A 74 12.99 -4.34 -4.87
C GLY A 74 13.20 -2.84 -5.05
N CYS A 75 12.21 -2.06 -5.53
CA CYS A 75 12.35 -0.61 -5.67
C CYS A 75 12.51 0.14 -4.34
N LEU A 76 12.16 -0.50 -3.21
CA LEU A 76 12.35 0.03 -1.87
C LEU A 76 13.66 -0.42 -1.23
N ASP A 77 14.38 -1.34 -1.86
CA ASP A 77 15.67 -1.80 -1.37
C ASP A 77 16.70 -0.68 -1.64
N LYS A 78 17.44 -0.30 -0.61
CA LYS A 78 18.58 0.59 -0.79
C LYS A 78 19.67 -0.20 -1.51
N GLU A 79 20.21 0.38 -2.58
CA GLU A 79 21.49 -0.04 -3.14
C GLU A 79 22.56 0.35 -2.10
N ASP A 80 22.70 -0.45 -1.05
CA ASP A 80 23.86 -0.41 -0.16
C ASP A 80 24.98 -1.23 -0.82
N GLU A 81 25.68 -0.63 -1.78
CA GLU A 81 27.03 -1.05 -2.22
C GLU A 81 27.99 0.14 -2.26
#